data_AF-A0A968EU72-F1
#
_entry.id   AF-A0A968EU72-F1
#
_cell.length_a   1.000
_cell.length_b   1.000
_cell.length_c   1.000
_cell.angle_alpha   90.00
_cell.angle_beta   90.00
_cell.angle_gamma   90.00
#
_symmetry.space_group_name_H-M   'P 1'
#
loop_
_entity.id
_entity.type
_entity.pdbx_description
1 polymer ?
#
loop_
_entity_poly.entity_id
_entity_poly.type
_entity_poly.pdbx_seq_one_letter_code
_entity_poly.pdbx_strand_id
1 'polypeptide(L)' 'HDADDARALADRVGDVDVVTLLTGSLGAPGSDADSYEGLLRTNTAMIVDALG' A
#
# COMPACT_ATOMS: atom_id res chain seq x y z
N HIS A 1 -4.56 2.70 -13.48
CA HIS A 1 -4.64 4.17 -13.39
C HIS A 1 -3.89 4.65 -12.16
N ASP A 2 -4.40 4.49 -10.94
CA ASP A 2 -3.73 5.03 -9.74
C ASP A 2 -2.28 4.53 -9.54
N ALA A 3 -2.03 3.23 -9.77
CA ALA A 3 -0.69 2.66 -9.66
C ALA A 3 0.27 3.10 -10.78
N ASP A 4 -0.26 3.44 -11.96
CA ASP A 4 0.55 3.88 -13.10
C ASP A 4 0.95 5.35 -12.92
N ASP A 5 0.02 6.17 -12.42
CA ASP A 5 0.26 7.57 -12.07
C ASP A 5 1.26 7.69 -10.91
N ALA A 6 1.15 6.82 -9.90
CA ALA A 6 2.10 6.77 -8.79
C ALA A 6 3.52 6.40 -9.25
N ARG A 7 3.66 5.42 -10.16
CA ARG A 7 4.97 5.07 -10.76
C ARG A 7 5.54 6.19 -11.61
N ALA A 8 4.71 6.79 -12.48
CA ALA A 8 5.14 7.91 -13.31
C ALA A 8 5.57 9.13 -12.48
N LEU A 9 5.00 9.33 -11.29
CA LEU A 9 5.46 10.33 -10.35
C LEU A 9 6.79 9.94 -9.71
N ALA A 10 6.92 8.71 -9.20
CA ALA A 10 8.16 8.22 -8.59
C ALA A 10 9.37 8.32 -9.55
N ASP A 11 9.19 7.92 -10.82
CA ASP A 11 10.21 8.05 -11.87
C ASP A 11 10.64 9.51 -12.11
N ARG A 12 9.73 10.47 -11.86
CA ARG A 12 9.98 11.91 -12.07
C ARG A 12 10.75 12.55 -10.90
N VAL A 13 10.40 12.20 -9.67
CA VAL A 13 11.07 12.76 -8.48
C VAL A 13 12.36 12.02 -8.13
N GLY A 14 12.49 10.75 -8.54
CA GLY A 14 13.65 9.91 -8.30
C GLY A 14 13.76 9.47 -6.83
N ASP A 15 14.39 8.31 -6.61
CA ASP A 15 14.77 7.80 -5.29
C ASP A 15 13.61 7.65 -4.28
N VAL A 16 12.43 7.26 -4.78
CA VAL A 16 11.23 7.00 -3.96
C VAL A 16 10.57 5.70 -4.41
N ASP A 17 10.32 4.80 -3.46
CA ASP A 17 9.61 3.54 -3.70
C ASP A 17 8.08 3.74 -3.70
N VAL A 18 7.40 3.03 -4.61
CA VAL A 18 5.93 3.01 -4.64
C VAL A 18 5.41 1.83 -3.82
N VAL A 19 4.78 2.13 -2.68
CA VAL A 19 4.14 1.14 -1.81
C VAL A 19 2.63 1.11 -2.06
N THR A 20 2.08 -0.07 -2.36
CA THR A 20 0.65 -0.23 -2.61
C THR A 20 -0.09 -0.50 -1.30
N LEU A 21 -1.07 0.35 -0.98
CA LEU A 21 -1.96 0.18 0.17
C LEU A 21 -3.29 -0.45 -0.25
N LEU A 22 -3.89 -1.23 0.65
CA LEU A 22 -5.22 -1.79 0.46
C LEU A 22 -6.26 -0.71 0.72
N THR A 23 -7.06 -0.40 -0.30
CA THR A 23 -8.14 0.59 -0.23
C THR A 23 -9.36 0.10 -1.02
N GLY A 24 -10.56 0.54 -0.64
CA GLY A 24 -11.81 0.24 -1.37
C GLY A 24 -12.32 -1.21 -1.27
N SER A 25 -11.48 -2.17 -0.87
CA SER A 25 -11.84 -3.56 -0.60
C SER A 25 -10.93 -4.20 0.44
N LEU A 26 -11.40 -5.29 1.03
CA LEU A 26 -10.57 -6.18 1.85
C LEU A 26 -9.60 -6.97 0.97
N GLY A 27 -8.60 -7.57 1.62
CA GLY A 27 -7.73 -8.56 1.01
C GLY A 27 -8.49 -9.85 0.67
N ALA A 28 -7.80 -10.76 -0.01
CA ALA A 28 -8.36 -12.07 -0.31
C ALA A 28 -8.75 -12.82 0.99
N PRO A 29 -9.80 -13.66 0.98
CA PRO A 29 -10.16 -14.46 2.16
C PRO A 29 -8.96 -15.27 2.68
N GLY A 30 -8.73 -15.23 3.99
CA GLY A 30 -7.58 -15.89 4.63
C GLY A 30 -6.25 -15.13 4.55
N SER A 31 -6.23 -13.92 3.97
CA SER A 31 -5.08 -13.01 4.04
C SER A 31 -5.09 -12.21 5.36
N ASP A 32 -3.95 -11.64 5.72
CA ASP A 32 -3.84 -10.76 6.91
C ASP A 32 -4.73 -9.51 6.83
N ALA A 33 -5.32 -9.23 5.66
CA ALA A 33 -6.23 -8.11 5.42
C ALA A 33 -7.65 -8.55 5.03
N ASP A 34 -8.04 -9.79 5.34
CA ASP A 34 -9.39 -10.31 5.08
C ASP A 34 -10.48 -9.78 6.05
N SER A 35 -10.08 -8.94 6.99
CA SER A 35 -10.93 -8.16 7.90
C SER A 35 -10.52 -6.69 7.86
N TYR A 36 -11.43 -5.81 8.25
CA TYR A 36 -11.14 -4.37 8.28
C TYR A 36 -10.01 -4.02 9.27
N GLU A 37 -9.96 -4.69 10.43
CA GLU A 37 -8.86 -4.53 11.38
C GLU A 37 -7.53 -5.03 10.78
N GLY A 38 -7.55 -6.20 10.13
CA GLY A 38 -6.41 -6.74 9.41
C GLY A 38 -5.87 -5.78 8.35
N LEU A 39 -6.77 -5.21 7.53
CA LEU A 39 -6.44 -4.20 6.54
C LEU A 39 -5.72 -2.99 7.15
N LEU A 40 -6.26 -2.44 8.25
CA LEU A 40 -5.64 -1.29 8.92
C LEU A 40 -4.27 -1.64 9.50
N ARG A 41 -4.13 -2.83 10.09
CA ARG A 41 -2.87 -3.31 10.65
C ARG A 41 -1.81 -3.49 9.55
N THR A 42 -2.19 -4.13 8.43
CA THR A 42 -1.33 -4.35 7.27
C THR A 42 -0.88 -3.02 6.66
N ASN A 43 -1.82 -2.09 6.41
CA ASN A 43 -1.47 -0.76 5.89
C ASN A 43 -0.56 0.01 6.85
N THR A 44 -0.84 -0.01 8.15
CA THR A 44 0.00 0.66 9.16
C THR A 44 1.41 0.09 9.18
N ALA A 45 1.56 -1.24 9.12
CA ALA A 45 2.87 -1.89 9.09
C ALA A 45 3.67 -1.47 7.86
N MET A 46 3.06 -1.45 6.67
CA MET A 46 3.72 -1.02 5.43
C MET A 46 4.15 0.45 5.48
N ILE A 47 3.32 1.34 6.05
CA ILE A 47 3.67 2.76 6.21
C ILE A 47 4.84 2.93 7.18
N VAL A 48 4.84 2.22 8.30
CA VAL A 48 5.93 2.30 9.28
C VAL A 48 7.24 1.78 8.69
N ASP A 49 7.19 0.66 7.96
CA ASP A 49 8.36 0.07 7.29
C ASP A 49 8.95 1.02 6.24
N ALA A 50 8.11 1.72 5.46
CA ALA A 50 8.57 2.66 4.44
C ALA A 50 9.14 3.99 5.00
N LEU A 51 8.84 4.34 6.25
CA LEU A 51 9.28 5.59 6.88
C LEU A 51 10.41 5.40 7.90
N GLY A 52 10.74 4.15 8.26
CA GLY A 52 11.77 3.79 9.23
C GLY A 52 13.12 3.53 8.59
#